data_AF-A0A969T1K6-F1
#
_entry.id   AF-A0A969T1K6-F1
#
_cell.length_a   1.000
_cell.length_b   1.000
_cell.length_c   1.000
_cell.angle_alpha   90.00
_cell.angle_beta   90.00
_cell.angle_gamma   90.00
#
_symmetry.space_group_name_H-M   'P 1'
#
loop_
_entity.id
_entity.type
_entity.pdbx_description
1 polymer ?
#
loop_
_entity_poly.entity_id
_entity_poly.type
_entity_poly.pdbx_seq_one_letter_code
_entity_poly.pdbx_strand_id
1 'polypeptide(L)' 'MIVLTDEQAIVVNRLLTCILLNETYRLSDVEDALVWTAPENRQILCPFDSLWSRNLAEEIVRLIRQPG' A
#
# COMPACT_ATOMS: atom_id res chain seq x y z
N MET A 1 -4.50 4.81 -1.40
CA MET A 1 -3.07 4.43 -1.56
C MET A 1 -3.06 2.98 -2.04
N ILE A 2 -2.36 2.65 -3.12
CA ILE A 2 -2.18 1.24 -3.53
C ILE A 2 -1.05 0.69 -2.67
N VAL A 3 -1.26 -0.49 -2.07
CA VAL A 3 -0.26 -1.17 -1.25
C VAL A 3 0.09 -2.46 -1.98
N LEU A 4 1.38 -2.62 -2.29
CA LEU A 4 1.92 -3.81 -2.95
C LEU A 4 2.90 -4.47 -1.98
N THR A 5 2.99 -5.80 -2.00
CA THR A 5 4.15 -6.49 -1.40
C THR A 5 5.41 -6.19 -2.21
N ASP A 6 6.59 -6.48 -1.64
CA ASP A 6 7.85 -6.29 -2.35
C ASP A 6 7.88 -7.08 -3.66
N GLU A 7 7.37 -8.32 -3.67
CA GLU A 7 7.30 -9.16 -4.87
C GLU A 7 6.37 -8.56 -5.93
N GLN A 8 5.18 -8.09 -5.52
CA GLN A 8 4.23 -7.44 -6.43
C GLN A 8 4.82 -6.16 -7.02
N ALA A 9 5.49 -5.35 -6.19
CA ALA A 9 6.13 -4.11 -6.63
C ALA A 9 7.24 -4.40 -7.66
N ILE A 10 8.04 -5.45 -7.47
CA ILE A 10 9.06 -5.87 -8.43
C ILE A 10 8.43 -6.26 -9.77
N VAL A 11 7.36 -7.05 -9.76
CA VAL A 11 6.66 -7.47 -10.98
C VAL A 11 6.08 -6.27 -11.72
N VAL A 12 5.39 -5.38 -11.02
CA VAL A 12 4.82 -4.16 -11.60
C VAL A 12 5.92 -3.26 -12.19
N ASN A 13 7.03 -3.07 -11.46
CA ASN A 13 8.15 -2.25 -11.92
C ASN A 13 8.79 -2.82 -13.19
N ARG A 14 9.02 -4.14 -13.23
CA ARG A 14 9.55 -4.81 -14.42
C ARG A 14 8.58 -4.65 -15.60
N LEU A 15 7.28 -4.88 -15.38
CA LEU A 15 6.27 -4.75 -16.42
C LEU A 15 6.25 -3.34 -17.00
N LEU A 16 6.22 -2.32 -16.15
CA LEU A 16 6.25 -0.92 -16.59
C LEU A 16 7.52 -0.58 -17.36
N THR A 17 8.67 -1.11 -16.92
CA THR A 17 9.94 -0.94 -17.63
C THR A 17 9.87 -1.55 -19.03
N CYS A 18 9.38 -2.78 -19.17
CA CYS A 18 9.23 -3.43 -20.47
C CYS A 18 8.24 -2.67 -21.38
N ILE A 19 7.14 -2.15 -20.83
CA ILE A 19 6.18 -1.31 -21.60
C ILE A 19 6.86 -0.04 -22.11
N LEU A 20 7.61 0.66 -21.25
CA LEU A 20 8.30 1.92 -21.61
C LEU A 20 9.39 1.70 -22.67
N LEU A 21 10.10 0.58 -22.58
CA LEU A 21 11.16 0.21 -23.52
C LEU A 21 10.64 -0.51 -24.77
N ASN A 22 9.31 -0.73 -24.87
CA ASN A 22 8.67 -1.50 -25.93
C ASN A 22 9.26 -2.92 -26.09
N GLU A 23 9.60 -3.54 -24.96
CA GLU A 23 10.09 -4.90 -24.87
C GLU A 23 8.95 -5.90 -24.71
N THR A 24 9.21 -7.17 -25.00
CA THR A 24 8.25 -8.26 -24.77
C THR A 24 8.01 -8.48 -23.28
N TYR A 25 6.75 -8.56 -22.89
CA TYR A 25 6.30 -8.90 -21.54
C TYR A 25 5.24 -10.00 -21.59
N ARG A 26 4.96 -10.64 -20.45
CA ARG A 26 3.95 -11.70 -20.38
C ARG A 26 2.59 -11.08 -20.12
N LEU A 27 1.56 -11.61 -20.77
CA LEU A 27 0.18 -11.18 -20.54
C LEU A 27 -0.24 -11.44 -19.09
N SER A 28 0.22 -12.54 -18.48
CA SER A 28 -0.04 -12.84 -17.06
C SER A 28 0.42 -11.73 -16.13
N ASP A 29 1.58 -11.11 -16.41
CA ASP A 29 2.12 -10.03 -15.57
C ASP A 29 1.20 -8.80 -15.62
N VAL A 30 0.52 -8.58 -16.76
CA VAL A 30 -0.48 -7.51 -16.93
C VAL A 30 -1.75 -7.83 -16.16
N GLU A 31 -2.27 -9.05 -16.28
CA GLU A 31 -3.47 -9.49 -15.56
C GLU A 31 -3.27 -9.39 -14.04
N ASP A 32 -2.13 -9.86 -13.55
CA ASP A 32 -1.74 -9.79 -12.15
C ASP A 32 -1.62 -8.33 -11.68
N ALA A 33 -0.92 -7.48 -12.45
CA ALA A 33 -0.77 -6.06 -12.12
C ALA A 33 -2.12 -5.32 -12.11
N LEU A 34 -3.03 -5.63 -13.04
CA LEU A 34 -4.38 -5.07 -13.06
C LEU A 34 -5.15 -5.47 -11.80
N VAL A 35 -5.06 -6.73 -11.37
CA VAL A 35 -5.69 -7.18 -10.11
C VAL A 35 -5.11 -6.40 -8.93
N TRP A 36 -3.79 -6.31 -8.78
CA TRP A 36 -3.19 -5.66 -7.60
C TRP A 36 -3.42 -4.15 -7.54
N THR A 37 -3.57 -3.50 -8.70
CA THR A 37 -3.77 -2.04 -8.78
C THR A 37 -5.24 -1.64 -8.88
N ALA A 38 -6.14 -2.62 -8.98
CA ALA A 38 -7.58 -2.42 -9.06
C ALA A 38 -8.12 -1.58 -7.89
N PRO A 39 -9.06 -0.64 -8.12
CA PRO A 39 -9.68 0.16 -7.07
C PRO A 39 -10.29 -0.67 -5.93
N GLU A 40 -10.81 -1.85 -6.25
CA GLU A 40 -11.44 -2.79 -5.32
C GLU A 40 -10.43 -3.40 -4.34
N ASN A 41 -9.17 -3.50 -4.74
CA ASN A 41 -8.07 -3.98 -3.90
C ASN A 41 -7.35 -2.85 -3.16
N ARG A 42 -7.84 -1.61 -3.25
CA ARG A 42 -7.34 -0.52 -2.41
C ARG A 42 -7.73 -0.77 -0.96
N GLN A 43 -6.81 -1.31 -0.18
CA GLN A 43 -6.91 -1.20 1.27
C GLN A 43 -6.92 0.27 1.65
N ILE A 44 -8.06 0.76 2.12
CA ILE A 44 -8.15 2.04 2.81
C ILE A 44 -7.48 1.82 4.16
N LEU A 45 -6.18 2.07 4.23
CA LEU A 45 -5.47 2.13 5.49
C LEU A 45 -6.06 3.29 6.28
N CYS A 46 -6.90 2.99 7.27
CA CYS A 46 -7.25 3.95 8.29
C CYS A 46 -5.97 4.24 9.08
N PRO A 47 -5.46 5.48 9.12
CA PRO A 47 -4.21 5.78 9.79
C PRO A 47 -4.25 5.52 11.30
N PHE A 48 -5.42 5.18 11.86
CA PHE A 48 -5.62 4.82 13.26
C PHE A 48 -5.53 3.30 13.56
N ASP A 49 -5.45 2.44 12.54
CA ASP A 49 -5.33 0.99 12.74
C ASP A 49 -3.89 0.52 13.03
N SER A 50 -2.90 1.39 12.87
CA SER A 50 -1.53 1.06 13.29
C SER A 50 -1.44 1.06 14.82
N LEU A 51 -0.77 0.04 15.38
CA LEU A 51 -0.51 -0.07 16.82
C LEU A 51 0.15 1.21 17.38
N TRP A 52 1.01 1.83 16.59
CA TRP A 52 1.65 3.10 16.92
C TRP A 52 0.64 4.24 17.05
N SER A 53 -0.30 4.33 16.11
CA SER A 53 -1.36 5.34 16.10
C SER A 53 -2.28 5.21 17.31
N ARG A 54 -2.61 3.98 17.68
CA ARG A 54 -3.41 3.67 18.86
C ARG A 54 -2.68 4.04 20.15
N ASN A 55 -1.41 3.67 20.28
CA ASN A 55 -0.59 4.03 21.43
C ASN A 55 -0.42 5.55 21.56
N LEU A 56 -0.23 6.26 20.44
CA LEU A 56 -0.13 7.72 20.44
C LEU A 56 -1.45 8.38 20.87
N ALA A 57 -2.58 7.89 20.36
CA ALA A 57 -3.90 8.39 20.74
C ALA A 57 -4.18 8.17 22.23
N GLU A 58 -3.82 7.01 22.78
CA GLU A 58 -3.95 6.70 24.20
C GLU A 58 -3.07 7.63 25.06
N GLU A 59 -1.83 7.92 24.65
CA GLU A 59 -0.95 8.83 25.40
C GLU A 59 -1.42 10.29 25.36
N ILE A 60 -1.94 10.78 24.21
CA ILE A 60 -2.53 12.12 24.10
C ILE A 60 -3.73 12.24 25.04
N VAL A 61 -4.63 11.25 25.06
CA VAL A 61 -5.77 11.25 25.98
C VAL A 61 -5.31 11.22 27.44
N ARG A 62 -4.25 10.46 27.76
CA ARG A 62 -3.67 10.42 29.10
C ARG A 62 -3.17 11.79 29.54
N LEU A 63 -2.43 12.48 28.68
CA LEU A 63 -1.87 13.81 28.95
C LEU A 63 -2.95 14.88 29.10
N ILE A 64 -4.02 14.84 28.31
CA ILE A 64 -5.16 15.78 28.43
C ILE A 64 -5.92 15.57 29.75
N ARG A 65 -5.98 14.33 30.26
CA ARG A 65 -6.69 14.00 31.50
C ARG A 65 -5.87 14.22 32.77
N GLN A 66 -4.59 14.53 32.66
CA GLN A 66 -3.79 14.96 33.82
C GLN A 66 -4.05 16.45 34.05
N PRO A 67 -4.74 16.83 35.14
CA PRO A 67 -4.80 18.23 35.52
C PRO A 67 -3.38 18.68 35.90
N GLY A 68 -2.91 19.74 35.26
CA GLY A 68 -1.69 20.43 35.65
C GLY A 68 -1.81 21.05 37.04
#